data_AF-A0A7R9W3R4-F1
#
_entry.id   AF-A0A7R9W3R4-F1
#
_cell.length_a   1.000
_cell.length_b   1.000
_cell.length_c   1.000
_cell.angle_alpha   90.00
_cell.angle_beta   90.00
_cell.angle_gamma   90.00
#
_symmetry.space_group_name_H-M   'P 1'
#
loop_
_entity.id
_entity.type
_entity.pdbx_description
1 polymer ?
#
loop_
_entity_poly.entity_id
_entity_poly.type
_entity_poly.pdbx_seq_one_letter_code
_entity_poly.pdbx_strand_id
1 'polypeptide(L)'
;LASRPHTLTASFAPVIVGYHISHLLLSSSSSATSDDFSSDVIWPTSVAFASFACLIQLATNLHNDYADFVMGADDDRRVGQARATQRGWLTPRQTAGGSTVCLAAALAIGSSLTAIAAGGGALSSLSPATIRLDPTFAFVTLSSCFNAVAYTGGPYPLGYVGLGGVSIAYWGLGDTFAFLYFGLVATLGVPYLCLRLSGNREDVLPLLFERGEMMHAALLTALPVGFL
;
A
#
# COMPACT_ATOMS: atom_id res chain seq x y z
N LEU A 1 4.26 -18.95 5.50
CA LEU A 1 4.13 -18.72 6.96
C LEU A 1 4.72 -17.37 7.34
N ALA A 2 6.00 -17.08 7.06
CA ALA A 2 6.64 -15.76 7.30
C ALA A 2 5.90 -14.57 6.65
N SER A 3 5.31 -14.79 5.47
CA SER A 3 4.52 -13.80 4.72
C SER A 3 3.18 -13.43 5.38
N ARG A 4 2.76 -14.17 6.42
CA ARG A 4 1.45 -14.08 7.08
C ARG A 4 0.30 -13.87 6.08
N PRO A 5 0.03 -14.85 5.19
CA PRO A 5 -0.91 -14.69 4.09
C PRO A 5 -2.33 -14.28 4.53
N HIS A 6 -2.73 -14.59 5.75
CA HIS A 6 -3.99 -14.13 6.31
C HIS A 6 -4.09 -12.60 6.48
N THR A 7 -2.98 -11.86 6.63
CA THR A 7 -2.98 -10.40 6.71
C THR A 7 -3.00 -9.75 5.33
N LEU A 8 -2.83 -10.51 4.23
CA LEU A 8 -2.91 -9.95 2.88
C LEU A 8 -4.34 -9.52 2.50
N THR A 9 -5.34 -10.04 3.21
CA THR A 9 -6.73 -9.57 3.07
C THR A 9 -6.86 -8.10 3.42
N ALA A 10 -6.08 -7.61 4.40
CA ALA A 10 -6.01 -6.19 4.76
C ALA A 10 -5.48 -5.32 3.61
N SER A 11 -4.54 -5.82 2.82
CA SER A 11 -4.03 -5.09 1.65
C SER A 11 -4.89 -5.24 0.39
N PHE A 12 -5.66 -6.33 0.26
CA PHE A 12 -6.35 -6.67 -0.99
C PHE A 12 -7.84 -6.30 -1.00
N ALA A 13 -8.56 -6.56 0.10
CA ALA A 13 -10.00 -6.30 0.16
C ALA A 13 -10.37 -4.82 -0.06
N PRO A 14 -9.66 -3.83 0.54
CA PRO A 14 -9.91 -2.41 0.27
C PRO A 14 -9.71 -2.02 -1.19
N VAL A 15 -8.75 -2.67 -1.87
CA VAL A 15 -8.45 -2.39 -3.28
C VAL A 15 -9.59 -2.84 -4.18
N ILE A 16 -10.28 -3.93 -3.85
CA ILE A 16 -11.50 -4.34 -4.56
C ILE A 16 -12.59 -3.29 -4.41
N VAL A 17 -12.74 -2.70 -3.22
CA VAL A 17 -13.70 -1.60 -3.00
C VAL A 17 -13.32 -0.39 -3.85
N GLY A 18 -12.04 -0.01 -3.82
CA GLY A 18 -11.51 1.06 -4.67
C GLY A 18 -11.73 0.83 -6.17
N TYR A 19 -11.57 -0.40 -6.65
CA TYR A 19 -11.90 -0.80 -8.02
C TYR A 19 -13.36 -0.48 -8.38
N HIS A 20 -14.31 -0.89 -7.54
CA HIS A 20 -15.74 -0.62 -7.78
C HIS A 20 -16.07 0.87 -7.70
N ILE A 21 -15.50 1.60 -6.73
CA ILE A 21 -15.66 3.06 -6.63
C ILE A 21 -15.16 3.74 -7.91
N SER A 22 -14.04 3.29 -8.47
CA SER A 22 -13.46 3.85 -9.69
C SER A 22 -14.42 3.74 -10.86
N HIS A 23 -15.04 2.56 -11.05
CA HIS A 23 -16.09 2.36 -12.04
C HIS A 23 -17.29 3.30 -11.86
N LEU A 24 -17.74 3.50 -10.63
CA LEU A 24 -18.88 4.39 -10.33
C LEU A 24 -18.57 5.87 -10.59
N LEU A 25 -17.36 6.32 -10.25
CA LEU A 25 -16.95 7.71 -10.47
C LEU A 25 -16.71 8.01 -11.96
N LEU A 26 -16.11 7.07 -12.69
CA LEU A 26 -15.72 7.27 -14.09
C LEU A 26 -16.88 7.04 -15.06
N SER A 27 -17.80 6.12 -14.77
CA SER A 27 -19.05 5.96 -15.55
C SER A 27 -19.92 7.22 -15.59
N SER A 28 -19.74 8.11 -14.62
CA SER A 28 -20.45 9.39 -14.56
C SER A 28 -19.73 10.54 -15.29
N SER A 29 -18.44 10.36 -15.60
CA SER A 29 -17.55 11.44 -16.07
C SER A 29 -17.22 11.36 -17.56
N SER A 30 -17.41 10.21 -18.21
CA SER A 30 -16.95 9.99 -19.58
C SER A 30 -18.07 9.66 -20.57
N SER A 31 -18.09 10.43 -21.67
CA SER A 31 -18.79 10.16 -22.93
C SER A 31 -18.09 9.10 -23.81
N ALA A 32 -17.08 8.41 -23.28
CA ALA A 32 -16.43 7.26 -23.92
C ALA A 32 -17.19 5.99 -23.51
N THR A 33 -17.37 5.08 -24.45
CA THR A 33 -17.97 3.76 -24.20
C THR A 33 -17.29 3.11 -23.00
N SER A 34 -18.06 2.82 -21.96
CA SER A 34 -17.62 2.39 -20.63
C SER A 34 -16.65 1.21 -20.61
N ASP A 35 -16.65 0.39 -21.66
CA ASP A 35 -15.87 -0.84 -21.75
C ASP A 35 -14.37 -0.58 -22.00
N ASP A 36 -14.01 0.39 -22.85
CA ASP A 36 -12.60 0.65 -23.21
C ASP A 36 -11.81 1.27 -22.04
N PHE A 37 -12.43 2.19 -21.28
CA PHE A 37 -11.74 2.83 -20.15
C PHE A 37 -11.53 1.85 -18.96
N SER A 38 -12.48 0.94 -18.77
CA SER A 38 -12.40 -0.13 -17.77
C SER A 38 -11.19 -1.05 -18.02
N SER A 39 -11.02 -1.51 -19.26
CA SER A 39 -9.93 -2.43 -19.62
C SER A 39 -8.57 -1.76 -19.66
N ASP A 40 -8.51 -0.52 -20.14
CA ASP A 40 -7.23 0.14 -20.45
C ASP A 40 -6.66 0.91 -19.26
N VAL A 41 -7.50 1.31 -18.29
CA VAL A 41 -7.08 2.15 -17.17
C VAL A 41 -7.42 1.53 -15.82
N ILE A 42 -8.69 1.20 -15.55
CA ILE A 42 -9.12 0.80 -14.21
C ILE A 42 -8.49 -0.52 -13.80
N TRP A 43 -8.58 -1.54 -14.66
CA TRP A 43 -8.05 -2.88 -14.35
C TRP A 43 -6.52 -2.90 -14.15
N PRO A 44 -5.68 -2.40 -15.09
CA PRO A 44 -4.23 -2.38 -14.91
C PRO A 44 -3.79 -1.59 -13.68
N THR A 45 -4.42 -0.43 -13.43
CA THR A 45 -4.14 0.41 -12.24
C THR A 45 -4.45 -0.34 -10.96
N SER A 46 -5.57 -1.05 -10.91
CA SER A 46 -5.99 -1.81 -9.73
C SER A 46 -5.07 -2.99 -9.44
N VAL A 47 -4.65 -3.72 -10.47
CA VAL A 47 -3.69 -4.83 -10.32
C VAL A 47 -2.32 -4.33 -9.86
N ALA A 48 -1.83 -3.24 -10.44
CA ALA A 48 -0.58 -2.63 -10.03
C ALA A 48 -0.65 -2.11 -8.58
N PHE A 49 -1.72 -1.42 -8.21
CA PHE A 49 -1.93 -0.91 -6.86
C PHE A 49 -2.10 -2.04 -5.82
N ALA A 50 -2.86 -3.10 -6.16
CA ALA A 50 -2.98 -4.30 -5.31
C ALA A 50 -1.61 -4.96 -5.10
N SER A 51 -0.81 -5.08 -6.15
CA SER A 51 0.54 -5.66 -6.08
C SER A 51 1.45 -4.81 -5.19
N PHE A 52 1.39 -3.48 -5.33
CA PHE A 52 2.09 -2.54 -4.46
C PHE A 52 1.68 -2.73 -2.98
N ALA A 53 0.39 -2.68 -2.67
CA ALA A 53 -0.12 -2.81 -1.30
C ALA A 53 0.25 -4.16 -0.67
N CYS A 54 0.14 -5.26 -1.41
CA CYS A 54 0.54 -6.59 -0.96
C CYS A 54 2.05 -6.68 -0.71
N LEU A 55 2.90 -6.10 -1.57
CA LEU A 55 4.35 -6.10 -1.37
C LEU A 55 4.76 -5.27 -0.15
N ILE A 56 4.09 -4.14 0.10
CA ILE A 56 4.28 -3.36 1.34
C ILE A 56 3.92 -4.21 2.56
N GLN A 57 2.76 -4.88 2.56
CA GLN A 57 2.33 -5.75 3.66
C GLN A 57 3.31 -6.92 3.90
N LEU A 58 3.82 -7.53 2.82
CA LEU A 58 4.83 -8.59 2.89
C LEU A 58 6.15 -8.06 3.46
N ALA A 59 6.62 -6.91 2.99
CA ALA A 59 7.80 -6.25 3.50
C ALA A 59 7.68 -5.98 5.01
N THR A 60 6.57 -5.37 5.45
CA THR A 60 6.32 -5.11 6.87
C THR A 60 6.31 -6.40 7.67
N ASN A 61 5.64 -7.46 7.20
CA ASN A 61 5.59 -8.72 7.92
C ASN A 61 6.97 -9.37 8.11
N LEU A 62 7.79 -9.37 7.06
CA LEU A 62 9.15 -9.89 7.08
C LEU A 62 10.07 -9.02 7.94
N HIS A 63 10.00 -7.69 7.80
CA HIS A 63 10.75 -6.76 8.62
C HIS A 63 10.43 -6.95 10.12
N ASN A 64 9.15 -7.06 10.46
CA ASN A 64 8.72 -7.28 11.85
C ASN A 64 9.21 -8.63 12.39
N ASP A 65 9.22 -9.70 11.58
CA ASP A 65 9.75 -11.02 12.00
C ASP A 65 11.26 -10.94 12.28
N TYR A 66 12.00 -10.24 11.42
CA TYR A 66 13.42 -9.96 11.61
C TYR A 66 13.69 -9.12 12.86
N ALA A 67 12.98 -8.00 13.01
CA ALA A 67 13.17 -7.05 14.11
C ALA A 67 12.82 -7.70 15.45
N ASP A 68 11.70 -8.41 15.55
CA ASP A 68 11.28 -9.13 16.77
C ASP A 68 12.35 -10.16 17.19
N PHE A 69 12.94 -10.89 16.23
CA PHE A 69 14.03 -11.84 16.48
C PHE A 69 15.29 -11.15 17.01
N VAL A 70 15.74 -10.07 16.36
CA VAL A 70 16.97 -9.36 16.73
C VAL A 70 16.84 -8.67 18.09
N MET A 71 15.66 -8.13 18.40
CA MET A 71 15.38 -7.48 19.69
C MET A 71 15.17 -8.48 20.83
N GLY A 72 15.09 -9.79 20.55
CA GLY A 72 14.72 -10.79 21.53
C GLY A 72 13.32 -10.58 22.11
N ALA A 73 12.45 -9.91 21.34
CA ALA A 73 11.12 -9.51 21.78
C ALA A 73 10.14 -10.68 21.88
N ASP A 74 10.45 -11.82 21.23
CA ASP A 74 9.64 -13.02 21.43
C ASP A 74 10.40 -14.10 22.18
N ASP A 75 9.70 -14.65 23.16
CA ASP A 75 10.05 -15.83 23.92
C ASP A 75 9.05 -16.97 23.63
N ASP A 76 9.26 -18.13 24.25
CA ASP A 76 8.34 -19.28 24.16
C ASP A 76 6.93 -19.00 24.73
N ARG A 77 6.72 -17.83 25.34
CA ARG A 77 5.44 -17.39 25.93
C ARG A 77 4.66 -16.46 24.99
N ARG A 78 5.17 -16.16 23.78
CA ARG A 78 4.44 -15.34 22.80
C ARG A 78 3.08 -15.96 22.46
N VAL A 79 2.03 -15.17 22.67
CA VAL A 79 0.68 -15.45 22.17
C VAL A 79 0.56 -14.77 20.80
N GLY A 80 0.73 -15.55 19.72
CA GLY A 80 0.69 -15.04 18.35
C GLY A 80 1.14 -16.09 17.31
N GLN A 81 1.05 -15.76 16.02
CA GLN A 81 1.52 -16.68 14.97
C GLN A 81 3.02 -16.93 15.06
N ALA A 82 3.42 -18.17 14.78
CA ALA A 82 4.82 -18.57 14.78
C ALA A 82 5.65 -17.71 13.80
N ARG A 83 6.72 -17.09 14.30
CA ARG A 83 7.70 -16.36 13.51
C ARG A 83 8.67 -17.33 12.84
N ALA A 84 8.88 -17.14 11.55
CA ALA A 84 9.73 -18.04 10.77
C ALA A 84 11.20 -17.93 11.18
N THR A 85 11.64 -16.74 11.60
CA THR A 85 13.03 -16.53 12.04
C THR A 85 13.31 -17.22 13.37
N GLN A 86 12.38 -17.14 14.32
CA GLN A 86 12.54 -17.77 15.64
C GLN A 86 12.41 -19.28 15.63
N ARG A 87 11.53 -19.81 14.76
CA ARG A 87 11.44 -21.24 14.54
C ARG A 87 12.63 -21.81 13.77
N GLY A 88 13.57 -20.97 13.33
CA GLY A 88 14.74 -21.36 12.54
C GLY A 88 14.39 -21.79 11.11
N TRP A 89 13.17 -21.52 10.63
CA TRP A 89 12.76 -21.81 9.26
C TRP A 89 13.41 -20.88 8.24
N LEU A 90 13.69 -19.64 8.66
CA LEU A 90 14.46 -18.67 7.91
C LEU A 90 15.54 -18.09 8.81
N THR A 91 16.71 -17.83 8.23
CA THR A 91 17.75 -17.06 8.93
C THR A 91 17.37 -15.57 8.97
N PRO A 92 17.84 -14.79 9.97
CA PRO A 92 17.58 -13.35 10.02
C PRO A 92 17.98 -12.63 8.72
N ARG A 93 19.08 -13.07 8.10
CA ARG A 93 19.55 -12.54 6.81
C ARG A 93 18.59 -12.84 5.66
N GLN A 94 17.98 -14.03 5.62
CA GLN A 94 16.96 -14.37 4.62
C GLN A 94 15.68 -13.56 4.83
N THR A 95 15.24 -13.41 6.07
CA THR A 95 14.04 -12.64 6.41
C THR A 95 14.23 -11.15 6.05
N ALA A 96 15.36 -10.55 6.45
CA ALA A 96 15.71 -9.17 6.08
C ALA A 96 15.87 -9.00 4.55
N GLY A 97 16.52 -9.95 3.88
CA GLY A 97 16.67 -9.94 2.43
C GLY A 97 15.32 -10.01 1.70
N GLY A 98 14.40 -10.86 2.17
CA GLY A 98 13.04 -10.94 1.64
C GLY A 98 12.28 -9.62 1.81
N SER A 99 12.38 -8.99 2.98
CA SER A 99 11.80 -7.65 3.22
C SER A 99 12.34 -6.62 2.22
N THR A 100 13.66 -6.58 2.01
CA THR A 100 14.30 -5.63 1.09
C THR A 100 13.86 -5.86 -0.36
N VAL A 101 13.75 -7.11 -0.80
CA VAL A 101 13.27 -7.44 -2.15
C VAL A 101 11.81 -6.99 -2.34
N CYS A 102 10.95 -7.23 -1.35
CA CYS A 102 9.56 -6.76 -1.38
C CYS A 102 9.48 -5.22 -1.43
N LEU A 103 10.29 -4.50 -0.63
CA LEU A 103 10.35 -3.04 -0.66
C LEU A 103 10.84 -2.50 -1.99
N ALA A 104 11.89 -3.10 -2.57
CA ALA A 104 12.41 -2.67 -3.86
C ALA A 104 11.37 -2.87 -4.98
N ALA A 105 10.68 -4.01 -4.99
CA ALA A 105 9.59 -4.27 -5.93
C ALA A 105 8.40 -3.32 -5.72
N ALA A 106 8.00 -3.07 -4.46
CA ALA A 106 6.95 -2.11 -4.13
C ALA A 106 7.33 -0.70 -4.60
N LEU A 107 8.56 -0.26 -4.34
CA LEU A 107 9.05 1.04 -4.77
C LEU A 107 9.03 1.17 -6.29
N ALA A 108 9.44 0.13 -7.03
CA ALA A 108 9.40 0.12 -8.49
C ALA A 108 7.96 0.27 -9.02
N ILE A 109 7.01 -0.48 -8.47
CA ILE A 109 5.58 -0.40 -8.86
C ILE A 109 4.96 0.93 -8.43
N GLY A 110 5.21 1.40 -7.21
CA GLY A 110 4.68 2.69 -6.73
C GLY A 110 5.25 3.86 -7.54
N SER A 111 6.51 3.79 -7.95
CA SER A 111 7.13 4.78 -8.83
C SER A 111 6.50 4.78 -10.23
N SER A 112 6.12 3.62 -10.77
CA SER A 112 5.43 3.57 -12.06
C SER A 112 4.00 4.11 -11.97
N LEU A 113 3.30 3.88 -10.85
CA LEU A 113 1.97 4.45 -10.58
C LEU A 113 2.00 5.97 -10.37
N THR A 114 3.15 6.52 -9.96
CA THR A 114 3.36 7.98 -9.82
C THR A 114 3.42 8.68 -11.18
N ALA A 115 3.76 7.96 -12.26
CA ALA A 115 3.86 8.52 -13.59
C ALA A 115 2.47 8.70 -14.22
N ILE A 116 2.03 9.95 -14.38
CA ILE A 116 0.72 10.30 -14.95
C ILE A 116 0.92 11.16 -16.20
N ALA A 117 0.04 10.98 -17.20
CA ALA A 117 0.05 11.77 -18.43
C ALA A 117 -0.35 13.21 -18.11
N ALA A 118 0.39 14.20 -18.59
CA ALA A 118 0.00 15.61 -18.42
C ALA A 118 -1.39 15.98 -19.00
N GLY A 119 -1.99 15.11 -19.84
CA GLY A 119 -3.28 15.32 -20.49
C GLY A 119 -4.35 14.26 -20.21
N GLY A 120 -4.12 13.30 -19.30
CA GLY A 120 -4.97 12.12 -19.16
C GLY A 120 -4.75 11.11 -20.29
N GLY A 121 -4.59 9.84 -19.94
CA GLY A 121 -4.30 8.76 -20.87
C GLY A 121 -3.80 7.52 -20.14
N ALA A 122 -4.10 6.34 -20.71
CA ALA A 122 -3.61 5.08 -20.19
C ALA A 122 -2.08 5.07 -20.12
N LEU A 123 -1.53 4.33 -19.15
CA LEU A 123 -0.08 4.22 -18.92
C LEU A 123 0.68 3.76 -20.18
N SER A 124 0.01 2.99 -21.05
CA SER A 124 0.51 2.49 -22.34
C SER A 124 0.63 3.54 -23.44
N SER A 125 -0.04 4.69 -23.31
CA SER A 125 -0.05 5.79 -24.30
C SER A 125 0.92 6.93 -23.94
N LEU A 126 1.67 6.78 -22.83
CA LEU A 126 2.57 7.80 -22.32
C LEU A 126 3.80 8.00 -23.20
N SER A 127 3.90 9.17 -23.85
CA SER A 127 5.16 9.66 -24.40
C SER A 127 6.08 10.13 -23.25
N PRO A 128 7.38 9.79 -23.26
CA PRO A 128 8.34 10.22 -22.22
C PRO A 128 8.39 11.74 -22.00
N ALA A 129 8.07 12.54 -23.03
CA ALA A 129 8.06 13.99 -22.96
C ALA A 129 6.88 14.59 -22.18
N THR A 130 5.86 13.80 -21.84
CA THR A 130 4.59 14.25 -21.25
C THR A 130 4.32 13.65 -19.87
N ILE A 131 5.24 12.83 -19.36
CA ILE A 131 5.14 12.23 -18.02
C ILE A 131 5.30 13.32 -16.96
N ARG A 132 4.31 13.43 -16.07
CA ARG A 132 4.39 14.20 -14.83
C ARG A 132 4.33 13.23 -13.66
N LEU A 133 5.13 13.51 -12.63
CA LEU A 133 5.08 12.77 -11.38
C LEU A 133 3.99 13.37 -10.49
N ASP A 134 3.02 12.55 -10.10
CA ASP A 134 1.99 12.96 -9.15
C ASP A 134 2.59 13.08 -7.73
N PRO A 135 2.63 14.28 -7.14
CA PRO A 135 3.31 14.47 -5.86
C PRO A 135 2.61 13.74 -4.72
N THR A 136 1.28 13.58 -4.78
CA THR A 136 0.51 12.87 -3.75
C THR A 136 0.86 11.39 -3.77
N PHE A 137 0.89 10.76 -4.94
CA PHE A 137 1.20 9.34 -5.03
C PHE A 137 2.70 9.06 -4.80
N ALA A 138 3.58 9.98 -5.17
CA ALA A 138 4.99 9.94 -4.78
C ALA A 138 5.14 9.92 -3.26
N PHE A 139 4.42 10.81 -2.55
CA PHE A 139 4.39 10.85 -1.10
C PHE A 139 3.90 9.51 -0.53
N VAL A 140 2.73 9.02 -0.98
CA VAL A 140 2.16 7.74 -0.54
C VAL A 140 3.14 6.59 -0.74
N THR A 141 3.82 6.53 -1.89
CA THR A 141 4.80 5.48 -2.20
C THR A 141 5.96 5.50 -1.21
N LEU A 142 6.59 6.68 -1.04
CA LEU A 142 7.76 6.83 -0.17
C LEU A 142 7.41 6.62 1.30
N SER A 143 6.28 7.17 1.75
CA SER A 143 5.82 7.04 3.12
C SER A 143 5.36 5.62 3.45
N SER A 144 4.80 4.87 2.49
CA SER A 144 4.48 3.45 2.67
C SER A 144 5.75 2.60 2.84
N CYS A 145 6.76 2.81 2.00
CA CYS A 145 8.05 2.12 2.11
C CYS A 145 8.74 2.45 3.43
N PHE A 146 8.70 3.71 3.84
CA PHE A 146 9.21 4.14 5.14
C PHE A 146 8.47 3.46 6.29
N ASN A 147 7.13 3.49 6.28
CA ASN A 147 6.30 2.88 7.32
C ASN A 147 6.47 1.36 7.39
N ALA A 148 6.71 0.69 6.27
CA ALA A 148 6.96 -0.74 6.29
C ALA A 148 8.19 -1.16 7.11
N VAL A 149 9.12 -0.22 7.33
CA VAL A 149 10.29 -0.40 8.20
C VAL A 149 10.07 0.25 9.57
N ALA A 150 9.51 1.47 9.59
CA ALA A 150 9.26 2.25 10.82
C ALA A 150 8.10 1.72 11.68
N TYR A 151 7.30 0.76 11.20
CA TYR A 151 6.18 0.21 11.96
C TYR A 151 6.63 -0.57 13.22
N THR A 152 7.87 -1.09 13.25
CA THR A 152 8.41 -1.84 14.41
C THR A 152 9.75 -1.29 14.91
N GLY A 153 9.87 -1.04 16.22
CA GLY A 153 11.16 -0.83 16.89
C GLY A 153 11.28 0.37 17.85
N GLY A 154 10.62 0.32 19.01
CA GLY A 154 10.96 1.18 20.16
C GLY A 154 12.40 0.94 20.69
N PRO A 155 12.89 1.69 21.68
CA PRO A 155 14.00 2.63 21.49
C PRO A 155 15.38 2.09 21.90
N TYR A 156 15.95 1.06 21.26
CA TYR A 156 17.36 0.68 21.51
C TYR A 156 18.04 0.07 20.26
N PRO A 157 19.39 0.08 20.17
CA PRO A 157 20.13 0.30 18.93
C PRO A 157 20.19 -0.93 18.02
N LEU A 158 19.96 -0.66 16.74
CA LEU A 158 19.84 -1.57 15.60
C LEU A 158 20.96 -2.62 15.46
N GLY A 159 20.53 -3.86 15.20
CA GLY A 159 21.21 -4.76 14.29
C GLY A 159 20.59 -4.65 12.88
N TYR A 160 21.36 -4.12 11.93
CA TYR A 160 21.43 -4.52 10.51
C TYR A 160 20.23 -4.36 9.55
N VAL A 161 19.74 -3.12 9.44
CA VAL A 161 19.33 -2.56 8.13
C VAL A 161 20.32 -1.48 7.68
N GLY A 162 21.62 -1.76 7.64
CA GLY A 162 22.65 -0.96 6.94
C GLY A 162 22.81 0.55 7.24
N LEU A 163 22.00 1.15 8.11
CA LEU A 163 21.90 2.58 8.39
C LEU A 163 22.13 2.82 9.88
N GLY A 164 23.37 2.59 10.33
CA GLY A 164 23.75 2.58 11.75
C GLY A 164 23.09 3.66 12.62
N GLY A 165 22.50 3.23 13.73
CA GLY A 165 22.22 4.08 14.89
C GLY A 165 20.89 4.86 14.94
N VAL A 166 20.00 4.77 13.94
CA VAL A 166 18.76 5.56 13.91
C VAL A 166 17.51 4.67 14.05
N SER A 167 16.84 4.67 15.21
CA SER A 167 15.48 4.13 15.31
C SER A 167 14.49 5.15 14.75
N ILE A 168 13.72 4.73 13.74
CA ILE A 168 12.65 5.50 13.12
C ILE A 168 11.26 5.04 13.57
N ALA A 169 11.18 4.09 14.50
CA ALA A 169 9.89 3.49 14.82
C ALA A 169 9.08 4.31 15.81
N TYR A 170 7.76 4.27 15.62
CA TYR A 170 6.82 5.03 16.41
C TYR A 170 6.33 4.22 17.62
N TRP A 171 6.30 4.85 18.79
CA TRP A 171 5.72 4.25 20.00
C TRP A 171 4.19 4.21 19.90
N GLY A 172 3.62 3.00 19.77
CA GLY A 172 2.18 2.77 19.92
C GLY A 172 1.28 3.37 18.82
N LEU A 173 1.86 3.86 17.72
CA LEU A 173 1.10 4.42 16.59
C LEU A 173 0.85 3.41 15.45
N GLY A 174 1.25 2.14 15.65
CA GLY A 174 1.12 1.09 14.64
C GLY A 174 -0.30 0.97 14.11
N ASP A 175 -1.29 0.79 14.97
CA ASP A 175 -2.69 0.60 14.58
C ASP A 175 -3.23 1.80 13.79
N THR A 176 -2.83 3.02 14.17
CA THR A 176 -3.16 4.24 13.43
C THR A 176 -2.60 4.19 12.01
N PHE A 177 -1.33 3.83 11.84
CA PHE A 177 -0.73 3.73 10.50
C PHE A 177 -1.31 2.57 9.70
N ALA A 178 -1.65 1.44 10.33
CA ALA A 178 -2.34 0.34 9.67
C ALA A 178 -3.70 0.79 9.13
N PHE A 179 -4.50 1.50 9.94
CA PHE A 179 -5.77 2.08 9.51
C PHE A 179 -5.59 3.11 8.37
N LEU A 180 -4.61 4.01 8.47
CA LEU A 180 -4.37 5.01 7.43
C LEU A 180 -3.97 4.38 6.10
N TYR A 181 -3.04 3.41 6.11
CA TYR A 181 -2.46 2.86 4.88
C TYR A 181 -3.26 1.68 4.32
N PHE A 182 -3.60 0.70 5.16
CA PHE A 182 -4.39 -0.46 4.75
C PHE A 182 -5.90 -0.21 4.81
N GLY A 183 -6.36 0.86 5.45
CA GLY A 183 -7.77 1.30 5.37
C GLY A 183 -7.96 2.39 4.30
N LEU A 184 -7.60 3.63 4.63
CA LEU A 184 -7.92 4.79 3.78
C LEU A 184 -7.16 4.79 2.45
N VAL A 185 -5.82 4.71 2.48
CA VAL A 185 -5.00 4.72 1.26
C VAL A 185 -5.32 3.52 0.38
N ALA A 186 -5.47 2.32 0.94
CA ALA A 186 -5.78 1.13 0.18
C ALA A 186 -7.17 1.19 -0.49
N THR A 187 -8.15 1.84 0.14
CA THR A 187 -9.50 2.04 -0.44
C THR A 187 -9.52 3.15 -1.50
N LEU A 188 -8.84 4.27 -1.24
CA LEU A 188 -8.93 5.48 -2.06
C LEU A 188 -7.84 5.59 -3.14
N GLY A 189 -6.79 4.78 -3.08
CA GLY A 189 -5.65 4.87 -3.99
C GLY A 189 -6.00 4.59 -5.44
N VAL A 190 -6.77 3.52 -5.71
CA VAL A 190 -7.24 3.19 -7.06
C VAL A 190 -8.12 4.29 -7.66
N PRO A 191 -9.21 4.76 -7.00
CA PRO A 191 -10.05 5.80 -7.58
C PRO A 191 -9.31 7.12 -7.77
N TYR A 192 -8.37 7.46 -6.87
CA TYR A 192 -7.48 8.61 -7.06
C TYR A 192 -6.66 8.49 -8.35
N LEU A 193 -5.93 7.39 -8.51
CA LEU A 193 -5.08 7.16 -9.68
C LEU A 193 -5.89 7.14 -10.98
N CYS A 194 -7.05 6.47 -10.98
CA CYS A 194 -7.89 6.39 -12.17
C CYS A 194 -8.47 7.76 -12.58
N LEU A 195 -8.86 8.62 -11.64
CA LEU A 195 -9.28 10.00 -11.95
C LEU A 195 -8.13 10.85 -12.51
N ARG A 196 -6.93 10.73 -11.92
CA ARG A 196 -5.75 11.44 -12.44
C ARG A 196 -5.38 10.97 -13.84
N LEU A 197 -5.46 9.67 -14.09
CA LEU A 197 -5.24 9.08 -15.43
C LEU A 197 -6.36 9.44 -16.42
N SER A 198 -7.58 9.69 -15.97
CA SER A 198 -8.66 10.21 -16.84
C SER A 198 -8.51 11.70 -17.17
N GLY A 199 -7.48 12.37 -16.64
CA GLY A 199 -7.29 13.82 -16.77
C GLY A 199 -8.15 14.66 -15.83
N ASN A 200 -8.97 14.03 -14.97
CA ASN A 200 -9.76 14.74 -13.98
C ASN A 200 -8.85 15.19 -12.81
N ARG A 201 -8.87 16.49 -12.52
CA ARG A 201 -8.08 17.13 -11.46
C ARG A 201 -8.86 17.36 -10.17
N GLU A 202 -10.16 17.07 -10.16
CA GLU A 202 -10.96 17.10 -8.95
C GLU A 202 -10.43 16.08 -7.93
N ASP A 203 -10.61 16.40 -6.65
CA ASP A 203 -10.20 15.53 -5.58
C ASP A 203 -11.27 14.46 -5.32
N VAL A 204 -10.81 13.25 -5.01
CA VAL A 204 -11.69 12.09 -4.76
C VAL A 204 -12.64 12.35 -3.59
N LEU A 205 -12.16 13.02 -2.54
CA LEU A 205 -12.92 13.22 -1.32
C LEU A 205 -14.19 14.05 -1.55
N PRO A 206 -14.12 15.27 -2.13
CA PRO A 206 -15.31 16.03 -2.53
C PRO A 206 -16.32 15.22 -3.35
N LEU A 207 -15.84 14.47 -4.35
CA LEU A 207 -16.70 13.64 -5.21
C LEU A 207 -17.41 12.52 -4.43
N LEU A 208 -16.75 11.94 -3.43
CA LEU A 208 -17.36 10.97 -2.53
C LEU A 208 -18.35 11.63 -1.55
N PHE A 209 -18.08 12.84 -1.08
CA PHE A 209 -18.97 13.61 -0.20
C PHE A 209 -20.26 14.00 -0.91
N GLU A 210 -20.18 14.49 -2.15
CA GLU A 210 -21.35 14.78 -2.98
C GLU A 210 -22.22 13.54 -3.23
N ARG A 211 -21.58 12.37 -3.22
CA ARG A 211 -22.21 11.07 -3.43
C ARG A 211 -22.25 10.28 -2.13
N GLY A 212 -22.84 10.87 -1.10
CA GLY A 212 -22.77 10.46 0.31
C GLY A 212 -22.85 8.96 0.60
N GLU A 213 -23.61 8.16 -0.16
CA GLU A 213 -23.64 6.69 0.02
C GLU A 213 -22.29 6.01 -0.26
N MET A 214 -21.52 6.49 -1.22
CA MET A 214 -20.20 5.94 -1.56
C MET A 214 -19.14 6.25 -0.52
N MET A 215 -19.21 7.43 0.12
CA MET A 215 -18.33 7.76 1.23
C MET A 215 -18.59 6.84 2.44
N HIS A 216 -19.86 6.59 2.76
CA HIS A 216 -20.21 5.67 3.84
C HIS A 216 -19.69 4.26 3.56
N ALA A 217 -19.86 3.75 2.34
CA ALA A 217 -19.30 2.46 1.95
C ALA A 217 -17.77 2.42 2.08
N ALA A 218 -17.04 3.42 1.57
CA ALA A 218 -15.58 3.48 1.65
C ALA A 218 -15.06 3.55 3.09
N LEU A 219 -15.70 4.35 3.96
CA LEU A 219 -15.33 4.46 5.37
C LEU A 219 -15.65 3.17 6.14
N LEU A 220 -16.81 2.57 5.89
CA LEU A 220 -17.23 1.32 6.52
C LEU A 220 -16.38 0.13 6.09
N THR A 221 -15.73 0.16 4.92
CA THR A 221 -14.80 -0.90 4.51
C THR A 221 -13.36 -0.64 4.98
N ALA A 222 -12.97 0.62 5.18
CA ALA A 222 -11.67 0.98 5.75
C ALA A 222 -11.60 0.66 7.26
N LEU A 223 -12.71 0.79 7.98
CA LEU A 223 -12.82 0.50 9.42
C LEU A 223 -12.48 -0.96 9.80
N PRO A 224 -13.08 -2.01 9.20
CA PRO A 224 -12.81 -3.40 9.55
C PRO A 224 -11.35 -3.80 9.39
N VAL A 225 -10.62 -3.16 8.46
CA VAL A 225 -9.23 -3.48 8.18
C VAL A 225 -8.26 -2.86 9.18
N GLY A 226 -8.60 -1.69 9.76
CA GLY A 226 -7.77 -1.04 10.78
C GLY A 226 -7.82 -1.71 12.16
N PHE A 227 -8.72 -2.67 12.38
CA PHE A 227 -8.93 -3.37 13.66
C PHE A 227 -8.59 -4.88 13.61
N LEU A 228 -8.01 -5.37 12.50
CA LEU A 228 -7.51 -6.75 12.35
C LEU A 228 -6.03 -6.84 12.72
#